data_AF-A0ABD0MYT0-F1
#
_entry.id   AF-A0ABD0MYT0-F1
#
_cell.length_a   1.000
_cell.length_b   1.000
_cell.length_c   1.000
_cell.angle_alpha   90.00
_cell.angle_beta   90.00
_cell.angle_gamma   90.00
#
_symmetry.space_group_name_H-M   'P 1'
#
loop_
_entity.id
_entity.type
_entity.pdbx_description
1 polymer ?
#
loop_
_entity_poly.entity_id
_entity_poly.type
_entity_poly.pdbx_seq_one_letter_code
_entity_poly.pdbx_strand_id
1 'polypeptide(L)' 'KGTEKNVLAIVHNNVIPLRKGYIMVKCRGQQQIDDEIPLEEVAQMERDFFQNHDYF' A
#
# COMPACT_ATOMS: atom_id res chain seq x y z
N LYS A 1 1.08 -9.13 12.25
CA LYS A 1 2.31 -9.91 12.56
C LYS A 1 2.30 -11.19 11.73
N GLY A 2 2.84 -11.12 10.54
CA GLY A 2 2.88 -12.16 9.54
C GLY A 2 4.00 -11.86 8.53
N THR A 3 3.66 -11.76 7.25
CA THR A 3 4.60 -11.62 6.13
C THR A 3 4.93 -10.17 5.77
N GLU A 4 4.50 -9.17 6.55
CA GLU A 4 4.67 -7.74 6.24
C GLU A 4 6.17 -7.38 6.09
N LYS A 5 7.04 -7.98 6.90
CA LYS A 5 8.50 -7.81 6.79
C LYS A 5 9.07 -8.30 5.46
N ASN A 6 8.52 -9.38 4.91
CA ASN A 6 8.96 -9.90 3.60
C ASN A 6 8.51 -8.96 2.49
N VAL A 7 7.31 -8.38 2.61
CA VAL A 7 6.81 -7.36 1.68
C VAL A 7 7.73 -6.13 1.69
N LEU A 8 8.13 -5.65 2.87
CA LEU A 8 9.11 -4.55 2.99
C LEU A 8 10.44 -4.88 2.31
N ALA A 9 10.94 -6.11 2.44
CA ALA A 9 12.19 -6.51 1.78
C ALA A 9 12.07 -6.44 0.25
N ILE A 10 10.90 -6.77 -0.31
CA ILE A 10 10.63 -6.64 -1.74
C ILE A 10 10.59 -5.16 -2.13
N VAL A 11 9.84 -4.33 -1.41
CA VAL A 11 9.69 -2.90 -1.74
C VAL A 11 11.00 -2.14 -1.62
N HIS A 12 11.85 -2.49 -0.64
CA HIS A 12 13.22 -1.98 -0.51
C HIS A 12 14.19 -2.55 -1.55
N ASN A 13 13.71 -3.31 -2.54
CA ASN A 13 14.50 -3.82 -3.66
C ASN A 13 15.57 -4.86 -3.24
N ASN A 14 15.41 -5.51 -2.08
CA ASN A 14 16.41 -6.42 -1.50
C ASN A 14 16.25 -7.89 -1.95
N VAL A 15 15.11 -8.25 -2.55
CA VAL A 15 14.82 -9.64 -2.98
C VAL A 15 15.00 -9.82 -4.48
N ILE A 16 14.32 -9.00 -5.29
CA ILE A 16 14.47 -8.97 -6.75
C ILE A 16 14.77 -7.53 -7.14
N PRO A 17 16.00 -7.19 -7.54
CA PRO A 17 16.34 -5.80 -7.83
C PRO A 17 15.77 -5.33 -9.18
N LEU A 18 14.96 -4.27 -9.16
CA LEU A 18 14.52 -3.54 -10.35
C LEU A 18 15.33 -2.27 -10.54
N ARG A 19 15.59 -1.90 -11.80
CA ARG A 19 16.35 -0.67 -12.15
C ARG A 19 15.69 0.61 -11.63
N LYS A 20 14.37 0.61 -11.45
CA LYS A 20 13.59 1.76 -10.95
C LYS A 20 13.03 1.54 -9.54
N GLY A 21 13.32 0.40 -8.91
CA GLY A 21 12.75 0.02 -7.62
C GLY A 21 11.24 -0.29 -7.67
N TYR A 22 10.63 -0.30 -6.49
CA TYR A 22 9.23 -0.61 -6.27
C TYR A 22 8.51 0.56 -5.59
N ILE A 23 7.21 0.62 -5.77
CA ILE A 23 6.30 1.48 -5.01
C ILE A 23 5.15 0.62 -4.49
N MET A 24 4.66 0.92 -3.28
CA MET A 24 3.47 0.31 -2.72
C MET A 24 2.32 1.31 -2.80
N VAL A 25 1.13 0.81 -3.15
CA VAL A 25 -0.12 1.59 -3.17
C VAL A 25 -1.23 0.77 -2.54
N LYS A 26 -2.21 1.45 -1.95
CA LYS A 26 -3.46 0.84 -1.46
C LYS A 26 -4.63 1.40 -2.25
N CYS A 27 -5.16 0.57 -3.14
CA CYS A 27 -6.32 0.91 -3.98
C CYS A 27 -7.64 0.71 -3.23
N ARG A 28 -8.74 1.12 -3.88
CA ARG A 28 -10.11 0.81 -3.45
C ARG A 28 -10.33 -0.71 -3.34
N GLY A 29 -10.85 -1.14 -2.21
CA GLY A 29 -11.45 -2.47 -2.06
C GLY A 29 -12.81 -2.55 -2.75
N GLN A 30 -13.34 -3.77 -2.91
CA GLN A 30 -14.62 -4.01 -3.59
C GLN A 30 -15.76 -3.19 -2.98
N GLN A 31 -15.88 -3.20 -1.65
CA GLN A 31 -16.91 -2.43 -0.95
C GLN A 31 -16.82 -0.92 -1.23
N GLN A 32 -15.61 -0.35 -1.29
CA GLN A 32 -15.42 1.08 -1.57
C GLN A 32 -15.77 1.45 -3.02
N ILE A 33 -15.74 0.47 -3.93
CA ILE A 33 -16.22 0.64 -5.30
C ILE A 33 -17.75 0.59 -5.30
N ASP A 34 -18.34 -0.38 -4.61
CA ASP A 34 -19.79 -0.56 -4.51
C ASP A 34 -20.45 0.66 -3.82
N ASP A 35 -19.77 1.26 -2.83
CA ASP A 35 -20.18 2.47 -2.11
C ASP A 35 -19.84 3.78 -2.86
N GLU A 36 -19.30 3.69 -4.08
CA GLU A 36 -18.94 4.83 -4.95
C GLU A 36 -18.04 5.89 -4.28
N ILE A 37 -17.11 5.45 -3.41
CA ILE A 37 -16.26 6.39 -2.65
C ILE A 37 -15.41 7.25 -3.61
N PRO A 38 -15.40 8.59 -3.42
CA PRO A 38 -14.62 9.53 -4.24
C PRO A 38 -13.12 9.27 -4.19
N LEU A 39 -12.42 9.60 -5.29
CA LEU A 39 -10.97 9.42 -5.39
C LEU A 39 -10.19 10.24 -4.36
N GLU A 40 -10.65 11.44 -4.02
CA GLU A 40 -9.99 12.30 -3.04
C GLU A 40 -10.01 11.66 -1.63
N GLU A 41 -11.14 11.06 -1.27
CA GLU A 41 -11.31 10.35 -0.01
C GLU A 41 -10.42 9.11 0.05
N VAL A 42 -10.38 8.31 -1.02
CA VAL A 42 -9.50 7.13 -1.10
C VAL A 42 -8.03 7.53 -1.01
N ALA A 43 -7.62 8.63 -1.65
CA ALA A 43 -6.26 9.12 -1.56
C ALA A 43 -5.92 9.54 -0.12
N GLN A 44 -6.87 10.08 0.64
CA GLN A 44 -6.68 10.35 2.07
C GLN A 44 -6.58 9.06 2.88
N MET A 45 -7.46 8.10 2.63
CA MET A 45 -7.44 6.79 3.30
C MET A 45 -6.13 6.01 3.03
N GLU A 46 -5.56 6.13 1.83
CA GLU A 46 -4.26 5.56 1.50
C GLU A 46 -3.16 6.21 2.33
N ARG A 47 -3.12 7.55 2.38
CA ARG A 47 -2.16 8.29 3.22
C ARG A 47 -2.27 7.90 4.69
N ASP A 48 -3.49 7.90 5.22
CA ASP A 48 -3.76 7.58 6.62
C ASP A 48 -3.38 6.13 6.94
N PHE A 49 -3.57 5.21 6.00
CA PHE A 49 -3.14 3.82 6.16
C PHE A 49 -1.63 3.73 6.34
N PHE A 50 -0.83 4.26 5.40
CA PHE A 50 0.63 4.17 5.48
C PHE A 50 1.26 5.05 6.57
N GLN A 51 0.58 6.07 7.06
CA GLN A 51 1.09 6.87 8.18
C GLN A 51 0.92 6.18 9.53
N ASN A 52 -0.13 5.36 9.67
CA ASN A 52 -0.52 4.79 10.96
C ASN A 52 -0.30 3.27 11.03
N HIS A 53 0.25 2.64 9.99
CA HIS A 53 0.44 1.21 9.96
C HIS A 53 1.78 0.82 10.57
N ASP A 54 1.78 -0.03 11.61
CA ASP A 54 2.98 -0.41 12.37
C ASP A 54 4.14 -0.97 11.54
N TYR A 55 3.84 -1.47 10.34
CA TYR A 55 4.81 -2.07 9.42
C TYR A 55 5.04 -1.29 8.13
N PHE A 56 4.09 -0.49 7.66
CA PHE A 56 4.11 0.07 6.30
C PHE A 56 4.02 1.58 6.35
#